data_AF-A0A6H2C5N3-F1
#
_entry.id   AF-A0A6H2C5N3-F1
#
_cell.length_a   1.000
_cell.length_b   1.000
_cell.length_c   1.000
_cell.angle_alpha   90.00
_cell.angle_beta   90.00
_cell.angle_gamma   90.00
#
_symmetry.space_group_name_H-M   'P 1'
#
loop_
_entity.id
_entity.type
_entity.pdbx_description
1 polymer ?
#
loop_
_entity_poly.entity_id
_entity_poly.type
_entity_poly.pdbx_seq_one_letter_code
_entity_poly.pdbx_strand_id
1 'polypeptide(L)'
;MNVLMRKLQLALTPQTRLLKTKLSNGAIVYGKNSTGFGGRGIYIYRDAIEPEFEHLDKLLDSEGVFIDVGANTGIYTIKAAKHFDNNGTVLRHHKPKLCTFLF
;
A
#
# COMPACT_ATOMS: atom_id res chain seq x y z
N MET A 1 -6.83 -12.60 11.26
CA MET A 1 -5.89 -13.60 10.70
C MET A 1 -4.49 -13.26 11.14
N ASN A 2 -3.87 -14.12 11.94
CA ASN A 2 -2.54 -13.87 12.51
C ASN A 2 -1.47 -13.80 11.40
N VAL A 3 -0.36 -13.11 11.68
CA VAL A 3 0.74 -12.92 10.72
C VAL A 3 1.25 -14.26 10.17
N LEU A 4 1.35 -15.29 11.01
CA LEU A 4 1.76 -16.63 10.62
C LEU A 4 0.87 -17.22 9.51
N MET A 5 -0.45 -17.09 9.66
CA MET A 5 -1.40 -17.63 8.68
C MET A 5 -1.31 -16.89 7.34
N ARG A 6 -1.06 -15.57 7.35
CA ARG A 6 -0.81 -14.79 6.13
C ARG A 6 0.48 -15.21 5.44
N LYS A 7 1.55 -15.49 6.20
CA LYS A 7 2.81 -16.03 5.66
C LYS A 7 2.59 -17.40 5.02
N LEU A 8 1.87 -18.29 5.70
CA LEU A 8 1.52 -19.63 5.18
C LEU A 8 0.70 -19.52 3.88
N GLN A 9 -0.34 -18.70 3.88
CA GLN A 9 -1.17 -18.47 2.69
C GLN A 9 -0.34 -17.93 1.52
N LEU A 10 0.58 -16.99 1.78
CA LEU A 10 1.44 -16.42 0.76
C LEU A 10 2.42 -17.46 0.18
N ALA A 11 2.95 -18.35 1.01
CA ALA A 11 3.83 -19.44 0.61
C ALA A 11 3.10 -20.50 -0.26
N LEU A 12 1.83 -20.77 0.05
CA LEU A 12 1.00 -21.72 -0.70
C LEU A 12 0.36 -21.13 -1.96
N THR A 13 0.32 -19.81 -2.09
CA THR A 13 -0.32 -19.12 -3.21
C THR A 13 0.64 -19.00 -4.40
N PRO A 14 0.23 -19.32 -5.64
CA PRO A 14 1.07 -19.13 -6.83
C PRO A 14 1.56 -17.68 -7.00
N GLN A 15 2.74 -17.50 -7.57
CA GLN A 15 3.36 -16.18 -7.74
C GLN A 15 2.60 -15.26 -8.71
N THR A 16 1.78 -15.84 -9.59
CA THR A 16 0.96 -15.12 -10.57
C THR A 16 -0.33 -14.54 -9.99
N ARG A 17 -0.71 -14.92 -8.76
CA ARG A 17 -1.97 -14.49 -8.15
C ARG A 17 -1.87 -13.06 -7.62
N LEU A 18 -2.95 -12.31 -7.80
CA LEU A 18 -3.14 -11.02 -7.14
C LEU A 18 -3.52 -11.25 -5.67
N LEU A 19 -2.70 -10.69 -4.78
CA LEU A 19 -2.98 -10.57 -3.36
C LEU A 19 -3.79 -9.30 -3.13
N LYS A 20 -4.76 -9.40 -2.21
CA LYS A 20 -5.62 -8.29 -1.80
C LYS A 20 -5.52 -8.14 -0.29
N THR A 21 -5.35 -6.91 0.20
CA THR A 21 -5.48 -6.60 1.62
C THR A 21 -6.22 -5.28 1.82
N LYS A 22 -6.83 -5.14 2.99
CA LYS A 22 -7.49 -3.90 3.45
C LYS A 22 -6.66 -3.32 4.59
N LEU A 23 -6.41 -2.01 4.53
CA LEU A 23 -5.70 -1.24 5.55
C LEU A 23 -6.66 -0.74 6.64
N SER A 24 -6.12 -0.18 7.72
CA SER A 24 -6.90 0.36 8.84
C SER A 24 -7.93 1.42 8.41
N ASN A 25 -7.54 2.34 7.53
CA ASN A 25 -8.40 3.41 7.01
C ASN A 25 -9.35 2.95 5.88
N GLY A 26 -9.38 1.64 5.61
CA GLY A 26 -10.26 1.04 4.62
C GLY A 26 -9.73 1.03 3.19
N ALA A 27 -8.55 1.60 2.93
CA ALA A 27 -7.90 1.50 1.64
C ALA A 27 -7.64 0.04 1.26
N ILE A 28 -7.82 -0.28 -0.02
CA ILE A 28 -7.60 -1.63 -0.55
C ILE A 28 -6.34 -1.61 -1.40
N VAL A 29 -5.38 -2.46 -1.06
CA VAL A 29 -4.14 -2.63 -1.79
C VAL A 29 -4.15 -3.97 -2.51
N TYR A 30 -3.86 -3.92 -3.81
CA TYR A 30 -3.63 -5.09 -4.65
C TYR A 30 -2.16 -5.18 -5.02
N GLY A 31 -1.61 -6.39 -5.02
CA GLY A 31 -0.23 -6.63 -5.44
C GLY A 31 -0.06 -8.04 -5.97
N LYS A 32 0.77 -8.22 -7.00
CA LYS A 32 1.14 -9.56 -7.46
C LYS A 32 1.94 -10.27 -6.38
N ASN A 33 1.79 -11.59 -6.28
CA ASN A 33 2.65 -12.43 -5.43
C ASN A 33 4.05 -12.62 -6.04
N SER A 34 4.71 -11.55 -6.47
CA SER A 34 6.07 -11.57 -7.04
C SER A 34 7.14 -11.50 -5.95
N THR A 35 8.33 -12.00 -6.25
CA THR A 35 9.51 -11.80 -5.41
C THR A 35 9.83 -10.32 -5.28
N GLY A 36 10.09 -9.86 -4.04
CA GLY A 36 10.28 -8.45 -3.71
C GLY A 36 9.52 -8.07 -2.42
N PHE A 37 10.04 -7.09 -1.68
CA PHE A 37 9.55 -6.78 -0.34
C PHE A 37 8.17 -6.07 -0.33
N GLY A 38 7.98 -5.08 -1.22
CA GLY A 38 6.86 -4.14 -1.11
C GLY A 38 5.45 -4.75 -1.21
N GLY A 39 5.22 -5.66 -2.17
CA GLY A 39 3.88 -6.22 -2.42
C GLY A 39 3.48 -7.35 -1.46
N ARG A 40 4.46 -8.15 -1.02
CA ARG A 40 4.24 -9.25 -0.07
C ARG A 40 4.20 -8.75 1.37
N GLY A 41 5.06 -7.79 1.70
CA GLY A 41 5.13 -7.17 3.02
C GLY A 41 3.79 -6.53 3.41
N ILE A 42 3.17 -5.76 2.50
CA ILE A 42 1.90 -5.09 2.78
C ILE A 42 0.76 -6.10 3.02
N TYR A 43 0.75 -7.24 2.33
CA TYR A 43 -0.24 -8.30 2.58
C TYR A 43 -0.06 -8.92 3.97
N ILE A 44 1.18 -9.23 4.35
CA ILE A 44 1.52 -9.92 5.60
C ILE A 44 1.41 -9.01 6.82
N TYR A 45 1.90 -7.77 6.75
CA TYR A 45 2.03 -6.87 7.90
C TYR A 45 0.96 -5.77 7.89
N ARG A 46 0.37 -5.43 6.73
CA ARG A 46 -0.58 -4.32 6.58
C ARG A 46 0.04 -3.02 7.10
N ASP A 47 -0.71 -2.26 7.89
CA ASP A 47 -0.30 -1.00 8.49
C ASP A 47 0.98 -1.13 9.31
N ALA A 48 1.18 -2.26 10.00
CA ALA A 48 2.35 -2.53 10.84
C ALA A 48 3.62 -2.92 10.05
N ILE A 49 3.66 -2.63 8.73
CA ILE A 49 4.88 -2.86 7.93
C ILE A 49 6.00 -1.90 8.35
N GLU A 50 5.63 -0.66 8.67
CA GLU A 50 6.50 0.46 9.07
C GLU A 50 5.74 1.33 10.08
N PRO A 51 6.36 1.81 11.18
CA PRO A 51 5.69 2.67 12.15
C PRO A 51 5.09 3.95 11.55
N GLU A 52 5.80 4.57 10.61
CA GLU A 52 5.39 5.78 9.91
C GLU A 52 4.13 5.52 9.06
N PHE A 53 4.08 4.37 8.41
CA PHE A 53 2.92 3.94 7.63
C PHE A 53 1.72 3.63 8.52
N GLU A 54 1.95 3.00 9.67
CA GLU A 54 0.90 2.68 10.64
C GLU A 54 0.20 3.94 11.14
N HIS A 55 0.97 5.01 11.37
CA HIS A 55 0.48 6.27 11.93
C HIS A 55 0.28 7.38 10.88
N LEU A 56 0.35 7.06 9.59
CA LEU A 56 0.24 8.04 8.51
C LEU A 56 -1.00 8.92 8.63
N ASP A 57 -2.16 8.36 8.97
CA ASP A 57 -3.42 9.10 9.10
C ASP A 57 -3.38 10.17 10.22
N LYS A 58 -2.44 10.08 11.18
CA LYS A 58 -2.21 11.09 12.23
C LYS A 58 -1.23 12.18 11.81
N LEU A 59 -0.43 11.91 10.78
CA LEU A 59 0.55 12.84 10.23
C LEU A 59 -0.03 13.70 9.11
N LEU A 60 -1.14 13.25 8.52
CA LEU A 60 -1.84 13.95 7.44
C LEU A 60 -2.94 14.84 8.02
N ASP A 61 -2.98 16.09 7.53
CA ASP A 61 -4.14 16.96 7.72
C ASP A 61 -5.37 16.41 6.98
N SER A 62 -6.55 16.96 7.25
CA SER A 62 -7.79 16.58 6.56
C SER A 62 -7.83 17.02 5.09
N GLU A 63 -7.03 18.02 4.73
CA GLU A 63 -6.96 18.61 3.40
C GLU A 63 -5.51 18.91 3.03
N GLY A 64 -5.25 19.17 1.74
CA GLY A 64 -3.94 19.63 1.28
C GLY A 64 -3.30 18.73 0.22
N VAL A 65 -1.97 18.77 0.12
CA VAL A 65 -1.22 18.06 -0.91
C VAL A 65 -0.22 17.10 -0.26
N PHE A 66 -0.33 15.80 -0.55
CA PHE A 66 0.65 14.79 -0.16
C PHE A 66 1.53 14.42 -1.36
N ILE A 67 2.86 14.43 -1.17
CA ILE A 67 3.83 14.11 -2.22
C ILE A 67 4.58 12.84 -1.83
N ASP A 68 4.32 11.74 -2.55
CA ASP A 68 4.99 10.45 -2.38
C ASP A 68 6.22 10.37 -3.32
N VAL A 69 7.40 10.63 -2.77
CA VAL A 69 8.68 10.62 -3.49
C VAL A 69 9.36 9.26 -3.34
N GLY A 70 9.69 8.60 -4.46
CA GLY A 70 10.32 7.27 -4.43
C GLY A 70 9.31 6.13 -4.27
N ALA A 71 8.05 6.40 -4.61
CA ALA A 71 6.91 5.53 -4.40
C ALA A 71 7.05 4.19 -5.14
N ASN A 72 7.52 3.12 -4.49
CA ASN A 72 7.68 1.78 -5.08
C ASN A 72 6.32 1.13 -5.41
N THR A 73 5.69 0.48 -4.43
CA THR A 73 4.37 -0.15 -4.57
C THR A 73 3.21 0.82 -4.40
N GLY A 74 3.49 2.09 -4.08
CA GLY A 74 2.48 3.14 -3.90
C GLY A 74 1.60 2.95 -2.67
N ILE A 75 2.06 2.22 -1.64
CA ILE A 75 1.26 1.98 -0.42
C ILE A 75 0.93 3.28 0.31
N TYR A 76 1.88 4.21 0.41
CA TYR A 76 1.69 5.55 0.98
C TYR A 76 0.73 6.37 0.11
N THR A 77 0.94 6.40 -1.21
CA THR A 77 0.02 7.02 -2.17
C THR A 77 -1.44 6.58 -1.96
N ILE A 78 -1.69 5.26 -1.90
CA ILE A 78 -3.05 4.71 -1.79
C ILE A 78 -3.68 5.03 -0.42
N LYS A 79 -2.89 4.92 0.65
CA LYS A 79 -3.38 5.20 2.01
C LYS A 79 -3.70 6.69 2.18
N ALA A 80 -2.83 7.59 1.70
CA ALA A 80 -3.05 9.03 1.70
C ALA A 80 -4.23 9.45 0.82
N ALA A 81 -4.38 8.86 -0.37
CA ALA A 81 -5.53 9.14 -1.24
C ALA A 81 -6.85 8.76 -0.57
N LYS A 82 -6.85 7.64 0.18
CA LYS A 82 -8.04 7.23 0.94
C LYS A 82 -8.31 8.15 2.14
N HIS A 83 -7.26 8.66 2.79
CA HIS A 83 -7.39 9.60 3.90
C HIS A 83 -8.06 10.91 3.49
N PHE A 84 -7.65 11.51 2.36
CA PHE A 84 -8.23 12.79 1.93
C PHE A 84 -9.68 12.70 1.46
N ASP A 85 -10.15 11.54 0.98
CA ASP A 85 -11.54 11.27 0.57
C ASP A 85 -12.19 12.41 -0.26
N ASN A 86 -11.43 12.93 -1.25
CA ASN A 86 -11.72 14.06 -2.16
C ASN A 86 -11.43 15.49 -1.66
N ASN A 87 -10.94 15.68 -0.42
CA ASN A 87 -10.61 17.00 0.13
C ASN A 87 -9.12 17.36 -0.03
N GLY A 88 -8.38 16.65 -0.88
CA GLY A 88 -6.94 16.85 -1.05
C GLY A 88 -6.41 16.25 -2.34
N THR A 89 -5.13 16.48 -2.61
CA THR A 89 -4.43 15.98 -3.80
C THR A 89 -3.26 15.10 -3.40
N VAL A 90 -3.08 13.97 -4.08
CA VAL A 90 -1.91 13.10 -3.90
C VAL A 90 -1.10 13.09 -5.18
N LEU A 91 0.15 13.52 -5.09
CA LEU A 91 1.12 13.47 -6.17
C LEU A 91 2.11 12.34 -5.91
N ARG A 92 2.33 11.50 -6.91
CA ARG A 92 3.26 10.38 -6.83
C ARG A 92 4.39 10.56 -7.82
N HIS A 93 5.63 10.38 -7.37
CA HIS A 93 6.81 10.34 -8.23
C HIS A 93 7.59 9.03 -8.05
N HIS A 94 7.76 8.28 -9.15
CA HIS A 94 8.65 7.12 -9.23
C HIS A 94 9.54 7.25 -10.48
N LYS A 95 10.83 6.92 -10.39
CA LYS A 95 11.74 6.77 -11.55
C LYS A 95 11.21 5.73 -12.56
N PRO A 96 11.36 5.92 -13.88
CA PRO A 96 10.67 5.08 -14.87
C PRO A 96 11.23 3.65 -14.89
N LYS A 97 10.47 2.71 -14.31
CA LYS A 97 10.39 1.32 -14.76
C LYS A 97 8.91 0.90 -14.71
N LEU A 98 8.21 1.22 -15.80
CA LEU A 98 6.92 0.67 -16.24
C LEU A 98 5.81 0.53 -15.17
N CYS A 99 4.79 1.39 -15.18
CA CYS A 99 3.45 1.01 -14.74
C CYS A 99 2.37 2.00 -15.22
N THR A 100 1.50 1.49 -16.09
CA THR A 100 0.15 1.97 -16.37
C THR A 100 -0.77 1.56 -15.22
N PHE A 101 -1.55 2.45 -14.61
CA PHE A 101 -2.84 2.10 -14.02
C PHE A 101 -3.82 3.29 -14.07
N LEU A 102 -5.05 2.96 -14.48
CA LEU A 102 -6.23 3.81 -14.60
C LEU A 102 -6.76 4.23 -13.21
N PHE A 103 -7.25 5.46 -13.15
CA PHE A 103 -8.09 5.99 -12.07
C PHE A 103 -9.44 5.28 -12.01
#